data_AF-A0A934LV62-F1
#
_entry.id   AF-A0A934LV62-F1
#
_cell.length_a   1.000
_cell.length_b   1.000
_cell.length_c   1.000
_cell.angle_alpha   90.00
_cell.angle_beta   90.00
_cell.angle_gamma   90.00
#
_symmetry.space_group_name_H-M   'P 1'
#
loop_
_entity.id
_entity.type
_entity.pdbx_description
1 polymer ?
#
loop_
_entity_poly.entity_id
_entity_poly.type
_entity_poly.pdbx_seq_one_letter_code
_entity_poly.pdbx_strand_id
1 'polypeptide(L)'
;MRLWLCHSPKDEGTARRIAAYLGGRNLSVTRCALTQRDTVFSCLGDDIQPTDHMLVALSPYSMASSWVQDGVVRGDVIEWAQQRALQESFLVPFLLKSCEVPLWLRDRIYANFANKAFDAACCELVDRLSGQVEVNQLQLHDNQVLRTWPIDPVGAGKHALLIEVGVLMQRSQGLYIDMDLGAQYVHTKDWFGPSNKPAMPSRTIPFMNSAVRRQPPYYVRRFSEPEITPDRSYYLYVEANEPLRVKPRLVADVNEPLRVKPRLVADVNGLQI
;
A
#
# COMPACT_ATOMS: atom_id res chain seq x y z
N MET A 1 -23.23 -16.67 8.23
CA MET A 1 -22.53 -15.68 7.41
C MET A 1 -22.10 -16.35 6.10
N ARG A 2 -22.64 -15.87 4.98
CA ARG A 2 -22.16 -16.21 3.63
C ARG A 2 -21.27 -15.10 3.10
N LEU A 3 -20.26 -15.49 2.33
CA LEU A 3 -19.29 -14.59 1.74
C LEU A 3 -19.32 -14.77 0.22
N TRP A 4 -19.60 -13.70 -0.54
CA TRP A 4 -19.41 -13.69 -1.99
C TRP A 4 -18.05 -13.11 -2.31
N LEU A 5 -17.14 -13.95 -2.80
CA LEU A 5 -15.80 -13.54 -3.18
C LEU A 5 -15.78 -13.17 -4.66
N CYS A 6 -15.97 -11.89 -4.95
CA CYS A 6 -15.95 -11.31 -6.29
C CYS A 6 -14.51 -11.03 -6.74
N HIS A 7 -14.09 -11.60 -7.86
CA HIS A 7 -12.74 -11.44 -8.39
C HIS A 7 -12.70 -11.50 -9.92
N SER A 8 -11.62 -10.99 -10.53
CA SER A 8 -11.35 -11.23 -11.95
C SER A 8 -11.00 -12.71 -12.20
N PRO A 9 -11.42 -13.33 -13.33
CA PRO A 9 -10.99 -14.69 -13.70
C PRO A 9 -9.48 -14.88 -13.70
N LYS A 10 -8.70 -13.81 -13.97
CA LYS A 10 -7.22 -13.85 -13.93
C LYS A 10 -6.65 -14.04 -12.52
N ASP A 11 -7.47 -13.87 -11.49
CA ASP A 11 -7.12 -13.99 -10.08
C ASP A 11 -7.69 -15.26 -9.42
N GLU A 12 -8.32 -16.15 -10.20
CA GLU A 12 -8.95 -17.42 -9.79
C GLU A 12 -8.05 -18.28 -8.89
N GLY A 13 -6.76 -18.37 -9.21
CA GLY A 13 -5.79 -19.16 -8.45
C GLY A 13 -5.69 -18.71 -6.98
N THR A 14 -5.57 -17.40 -6.75
CA THR A 14 -5.48 -16.85 -5.40
C THR A 14 -6.84 -16.81 -4.72
N ALA A 15 -7.90 -16.45 -5.45
CA ALA A 15 -9.27 -16.45 -4.95
C ALA A 15 -9.71 -17.81 -4.39
N ARG A 16 -9.37 -18.90 -5.10
CA ARG A 16 -9.60 -20.28 -4.65
C ARG A 16 -8.86 -20.61 -3.35
N ARG A 17 -7.61 -20.16 -3.19
CA ARG A 17 -6.84 -20.36 -1.96
C ARG A 17 -7.47 -19.61 -0.78
N ILE A 18 -7.90 -18.36 -1.00
CA ILE A 18 -8.58 -17.55 0.03
C ILE A 18 -9.87 -18.25 0.47
N ALA A 19 -10.71 -18.68 -0.49
CA ALA A 19 -11.95 -19.39 -0.16
C ALA A 19 -11.70 -20.68 0.63
N ALA A 20 -10.67 -21.45 0.29
CA ALA A 20 -10.28 -22.65 1.05
C ALA A 20 -9.85 -22.30 2.48
N TYR A 21 -9.05 -21.23 2.66
CA TYR A 21 -8.62 -20.76 3.97
C TYR A 21 -9.78 -20.31 4.86
N LEU A 22 -10.73 -19.57 4.30
CA LEU A 22 -11.95 -19.11 4.98
C LEU A 22 -12.90 -20.29 5.27
N GLY A 23 -13.06 -21.21 4.32
CA GLY A 23 -13.85 -22.43 4.49
C GLY A 23 -13.35 -23.31 5.64
N GLY A 24 -12.02 -23.41 5.82
CA GLY A 24 -11.40 -24.08 6.97
C GLY A 24 -11.75 -23.46 8.33
N ARG A 25 -12.36 -22.26 8.36
CA ARG A 25 -12.85 -21.57 9.56
C ARG A 25 -14.38 -21.56 9.65
N ASN A 26 -15.05 -22.50 8.98
CA ASN A 26 -16.51 -22.62 8.94
C ASN A 26 -17.22 -21.41 8.31
N LEU A 27 -16.55 -20.65 7.43
CA LEU A 27 -17.16 -19.58 6.66
C LEU A 27 -17.64 -20.12 5.30
N SER A 28 -18.91 -19.89 4.96
CA SER A 28 -19.47 -20.32 3.68
C SER A 28 -19.08 -19.33 2.59
N VAL A 29 -18.18 -19.71 1.68
CA VAL A 29 -17.67 -18.84 0.62
C VAL A 29 -18.13 -19.29 -0.75
N THR A 30 -18.89 -18.42 -1.41
CA THR A 30 -19.23 -18.55 -2.83
C THR A 30 -18.26 -17.69 -3.64
N ARG A 31 -17.50 -18.30 -4.54
CA ARG A 31 -16.58 -17.57 -5.42
C ARG A 31 -17.31 -17.13 -6.68
N CYS A 32 -17.05 -15.91 -7.11
CA CYS A 32 -17.69 -15.33 -8.28
C CYS A 32 -16.64 -14.68 -9.18
N ALA A 33 -16.33 -15.35 -10.28
CA ALA A 33 -15.38 -14.87 -11.29
C ALA A 33 -16.10 -13.95 -12.27
N LEU A 34 -15.84 -12.65 -12.19
CA LEU A 34 -16.52 -11.61 -12.95
C LEU A 34 -15.65 -11.08 -14.11
N THR A 35 -16.20 -11.14 -15.31
CA THR A 35 -15.61 -10.59 -16.53
C THR A 35 -15.91 -9.10 -16.68
N GLN A 36 -15.33 -8.45 -17.69
CA GLN A 36 -15.51 -7.02 -17.95
C GLN A 36 -16.93 -6.60 -18.33
N ARG A 37 -17.85 -7.54 -18.59
CA ARG A 37 -19.23 -7.23 -19.00
C ARG A 37 -20.25 -7.59 -17.92
N ASP A 38 -19.81 -8.28 -16.89
CA ASP A 38 -20.71 -8.69 -15.82
C ASP A 38 -21.02 -7.52 -14.90
N THR A 39 -22.07 -7.68 -14.11
CA THR A 39 -22.37 -6.77 -13.00
C THR A 39 -22.04 -7.47 -11.70
N VAL A 40 -21.67 -6.70 -10.68
CA VAL A 40 -21.41 -7.24 -9.35
C VAL A 40 -22.62 -7.95 -8.73
N PHE A 41 -23.83 -7.52 -9.13
CA PHE A 41 -25.10 -8.12 -8.71
C PHE A 41 -25.35 -9.51 -9.30
N SER A 42 -24.71 -9.86 -10.43
CA SER A 42 -24.86 -11.21 -11.02
C SER A 42 -24.35 -12.34 -10.10
N CYS A 43 -23.55 -11.98 -9.11
CA CYS A 43 -22.99 -12.89 -8.10
C CYS A 43 -23.91 -13.11 -6.90
N LEU A 44 -24.83 -12.18 -6.69
CA LEU A 44 -25.70 -12.13 -5.55
C LEU A 44 -26.92 -13.04 -5.82
N GLY A 45 -27.23 -13.92 -4.86
CA GLY A 45 -28.46 -14.69 -4.89
C GLY A 45 -29.66 -13.85 -4.43
N ASP A 46 -30.86 -14.39 -4.58
CA ASP A 46 -32.09 -13.68 -4.19
C ASP A 46 -32.27 -13.59 -2.66
N ASP A 47 -31.76 -14.57 -1.92
CA ASP A 47 -31.89 -14.63 -0.46
C ASP A 47 -30.65 -14.05 0.23
N ILE A 48 -30.48 -12.74 0.32
CA ILE A 48 -29.34 -12.11 1.03
C ILE A 48 -29.72 -11.76 2.48
N GLN A 49 -28.85 -12.12 3.42
CA GLN A 49 -29.05 -11.84 4.85
C GLN A 49 -28.17 -10.67 5.30
N PRO A 50 -28.57 -9.90 6.33
CA PRO A 50 -27.77 -8.78 6.86
C PRO A 50 -26.36 -9.15 7.35
N THR A 51 -26.15 -10.41 7.71
CA THR A 51 -24.85 -10.94 8.16
C THR A 51 -23.95 -11.42 7.03
N ASP A 52 -24.40 -11.32 5.78
CA ASP A 52 -23.62 -11.76 4.64
C ASP A 52 -22.74 -10.62 4.15
N HIS A 53 -21.60 -10.97 3.55
CA HIS A 53 -20.65 -9.98 3.04
C HIS A 53 -20.24 -10.29 1.61
N MET A 54 -20.00 -9.23 0.85
CA MET A 54 -19.40 -9.30 -0.47
C MET A 54 -17.95 -8.86 -0.37
N LEU A 55 -17.05 -9.83 -0.52
CA LEU A 55 -15.62 -9.61 -0.59
C LEU A 55 -15.24 -9.21 -2.02
N VAL A 56 -14.61 -8.06 -2.19
CA VAL A 56 -14.18 -7.56 -3.50
C VAL A 56 -12.67 -7.58 -3.61
N ALA A 57 -12.15 -8.44 -4.48
CA ALA A 57 -10.72 -8.54 -4.76
C ALA A 57 -10.26 -7.39 -5.66
N LEU A 58 -9.47 -6.46 -5.10
CA LEU A 58 -8.85 -5.37 -5.84
C LEU A 58 -7.53 -5.85 -6.46
N SER A 59 -7.44 -5.77 -7.78
CA SER A 59 -6.26 -6.08 -8.58
C SER A 59 -6.27 -5.20 -9.84
N PRO A 60 -5.17 -5.10 -10.59
CA PRO A 60 -5.17 -4.38 -11.88
C PRO A 60 -6.28 -4.86 -12.83
N TYR A 61 -6.62 -6.15 -12.79
CA TYR A 61 -7.64 -6.72 -13.67
C TYR A 61 -9.06 -6.40 -13.20
N SER A 62 -9.31 -6.46 -11.90
CA SER A 62 -10.61 -6.05 -11.33
C SER A 62 -10.81 -4.54 -11.52
N MET A 63 -9.80 -3.70 -11.26
CA MET A 63 -9.89 -2.25 -11.41
C MET A 63 -10.15 -1.82 -12.87
N ALA A 64 -9.75 -2.62 -13.86
CA ALA A 64 -10.01 -2.32 -15.27
C ALA A 64 -11.42 -2.77 -15.75
N SER A 65 -12.24 -3.36 -14.88
CA SER A 65 -13.57 -3.90 -15.23
C SER A 65 -14.71 -2.96 -14.86
N SER A 66 -15.80 -3.00 -15.63
CA SER A 66 -17.00 -2.19 -15.35
C SER A 66 -17.67 -2.56 -14.04
N TRP A 67 -17.69 -3.85 -13.64
CA TRP A 67 -18.35 -4.23 -12.37
C TRP A 67 -17.68 -3.59 -11.15
N VAL A 68 -16.37 -3.35 -11.20
CA VAL A 68 -15.69 -2.54 -10.18
C VAL A 68 -15.96 -1.07 -10.43
N GLN A 69 -15.70 -0.55 -11.63
CA GLN A 69 -15.77 0.89 -11.89
C GLN A 69 -17.18 1.48 -11.72
N ASP A 70 -18.20 0.76 -12.13
CA ASP A 70 -19.59 1.18 -12.01
C ASP A 70 -20.15 0.69 -10.66
N GLY A 71 -20.11 -0.63 -10.43
CA GLY A 71 -20.74 -1.22 -9.25
C GLY A 71 -20.09 -0.83 -7.92
N VAL A 72 -18.77 -0.98 -7.84
CA VAL A 72 -18.03 -0.73 -6.60
C VAL A 72 -17.73 0.75 -6.48
N VAL A 73 -17.02 1.35 -7.46
CA VAL A 73 -16.42 2.69 -7.41
C VAL A 73 -17.45 3.83 -7.45
N ARG A 74 -18.56 3.70 -8.20
CA ARG A 74 -19.64 4.71 -8.17
C ARG A 74 -20.58 4.55 -6.98
N GLY A 75 -20.49 3.43 -6.27
CA GLY A 75 -21.25 3.19 -5.04
C GLY A 75 -22.58 2.47 -5.26
N ASP A 76 -22.89 1.99 -6.47
CA ASP A 76 -24.15 1.30 -6.79
C ASP A 76 -24.41 0.13 -5.83
N VAL A 77 -23.37 -0.63 -5.45
CA VAL A 77 -23.47 -1.72 -4.46
C VAL A 77 -23.88 -1.21 -3.09
N ILE A 78 -23.30 -0.10 -2.66
CA ILE A 78 -23.56 0.47 -1.34
C ILE A 78 -25.00 0.99 -1.29
N GLU A 79 -25.43 1.69 -2.34
CA GLU A 79 -26.81 2.15 -2.48
C GLU A 79 -27.79 0.97 -2.47
N TRP A 80 -27.51 -0.06 -3.28
CA TRP A 80 -28.30 -1.29 -3.32
C TRP A 80 -28.38 -2.01 -1.97
N ALA A 81 -27.27 -2.02 -1.22
CA ALA A 81 -27.18 -2.62 0.10
C ALA A 81 -28.00 -1.82 1.14
N GLN A 82 -27.93 -0.48 1.09
CA GLN A 82 -28.72 0.40 1.95
C GLN A 82 -30.23 0.23 1.71
N GLN A 83 -30.67 0.11 0.45
CA GLN A 83 -32.07 -0.15 0.10
C GLN A 83 -32.60 -1.47 0.68
N ARG A 84 -31.71 -2.42 1.01
CA ARG A 84 -32.03 -3.72 1.62
C ARG A 84 -31.73 -3.80 3.12
N ALA A 85 -31.47 -2.66 3.75
CA ALA A 85 -31.10 -2.57 5.17
C ALA A 85 -29.89 -3.45 5.55
N LEU A 86 -28.95 -3.65 4.62
CA LEU A 86 -27.69 -4.32 4.89
C LEU A 86 -26.72 -3.37 5.61
N GLN A 87 -25.81 -3.94 6.40
CA GLN A 87 -24.81 -3.19 7.15
C GLN A 87 -23.83 -2.48 6.20
N GLU A 88 -23.22 -1.37 6.66
CA GLU A 88 -22.17 -0.67 5.89
C GLU A 88 -20.97 -1.59 5.58
N SER A 89 -20.73 -2.59 6.43
CA SER A 89 -19.71 -3.63 6.25
C SER A 89 -20.06 -4.69 5.21
N PHE A 90 -21.20 -4.59 4.51
CA PHE A 90 -21.59 -5.54 3.48
C PHE A 90 -20.53 -5.63 2.38
N LEU A 91 -20.00 -4.49 1.92
CA LEU A 91 -18.95 -4.43 0.92
C LEU A 91 -17.57 -4.43 1.61
N VAL A 92 -16.80 -5.49 1.37
CA VAL A 92 -15.49 -5.73 1.99
C VAL A 92 -14.41 -5.77 0.92
N PRO A 93 -13.81 -4.61 0.56
CA PRO A 93 -12.71 -4.61 -0.40
C PRO A 93 -11.43 -5.13 0.25
N PHE A 94 -10.65 -5.90 -0.49
CA PHE A 94 -9.32 -6.35 -0.07
C PHE A 94 -8.35 -6.29 -1.25
N LEU A 95 -7.11 -5.91 -0.99
CA LEU A 95 -6.10 -5.75 -2.03
C LEU A 95 -5.42 -7.08 -2.32
N LEU A 96 -5.61 -7.61 -3.53
CA LEU A 96 -4.96 -8.83 -3.98
C LEU A 96 -3.58 -8.56 -4.59
N LYS A 97 -3.50 -7.48 -5.39
CA LYS A 97 -2.31 -7.04 -6.11
C LYS A 97 -2.29 -5.53 -6.14
N SER A 98 -1.11 -4.93 -6.21
CA SER A 98 -0.91 -3.50 -6.35
C SER A 98 -1.73 -2.91 -7.52
N CYS A 99 -2.56 -1.90 -7.28
CA CYS A 99 -3.37 -1.23 -8.30
C CYS A 99 -3.79 0.19 -7.87
N GLU A 100 -4.32 0.97 -8.81
CA GLU A 100 -4.85 2.31 -8.55
C GLU A 100 -6.21 2.23 -7.83
N VAL A 101 -6.19 2.16 -6.49
CA VAL A 101 -7.41 2.18 -5.65
C VAL A 101 -8.02 3.60 -5.53
N PRO A 102 -9.31 3.78 -5.85
CA PRO A 102 -10.01 5.05 -5.67
C PRO A 102 -9.97 5.55 -4.23
N LEU A 103 -9.88 6.87 -4.06
CA LEU A 103 -9.64 7.53 -2.77
C LEU A 103 -10.60 7.04 -1.66
N TRP A 104 -11.89 6.95 -1.95
CA TRP A 104 -12.90 6.58 -0.94
C TRP A 104 -12.85 5.10 -0.53
N LEU A 105 -12.29 4.22 -1.37
CA LEU A 105 -12.08 2.81 -1.04
C LEU A 105 -10.85 2.59 -0.17
N ARG A 106 -9.88 3.53 -0.17
CA ARG A 106 -8.60 3.39 0.55
C ARG A 106 -8.82 3.18 2.05
N ASP A 107 -9.75 3.91 2.64
CA ASP A 107 -10.08 3.83 4.07
C ASP A 107 -10.94 2.60 4.43
N ARG A 108 -11.37 1.85 3.41
CA ARG A 108 -12.28 0.69 3.54
C ARG A 108 -11.62 -0.64 3.21
N ILE A 109 -10.34 -0.69 2.82
CA ILE A 109 -9.65 -1.96 2.51
C ILE A 109 -9.43 -2.76 3.81
N TYR A 110 -9.93 -3.99 3.86
CA TYR A 110 -9.91 -4.85 5.06
C TYR A 110 -8.64 -5.69 5.17
N ALA A 111 -8.01 -6.06 4.05
CA ALA A 111 -6.80 -6.86 4.03
C ALA A 111 -5.92 -6.52 2.83
N ASN A 112 -4.60 -6.72 2.98
CA ASN A 112 -3.62 -6.46 1.93
C ASN A 112 -2.73 -7.69 1.67
N PHE A 113 -3.01 -8.38 0.57
CA PHE A 113 -2.23 -9.53 0.09
C PHE A 113 -1.06 -9.11 -0.81
N ALA A 114 -0.98 -7.83 -1.21
CA ALA A 114 0.07 -7.36 -2.10
C ALA A 114 1.42 -7.22 -1.39
N ASN A 115 1.44 -7.01 -0.07
CA ASN A 115 2.65 -6.76 0.71
C ASN A 115 2.81 -7.64 1.96
N LYS A 116 1.88 -8.56 2.24
CA LYS A 116 1.94 -9.47 3.39
C LYS A 116 1.98 -10.92 2.94
N ALA A 117 2.51 -11.78 3.82
CA ALA A 117 2.40 -13.22 3.64
C ALA A 117 0.92 -13.62 3.60
N PHE A 118 0.60 -14.64 2.79
CA PHE A 118 -0.77 -15.07 2.52
C PHE A 118 -1.59 -15.31 3.80
N ASP A 119 -1.05 -16.06 4.76
CA ASP A 119 -1.77 -16.41 5.99
C ASP A 119 -2.01 -15.17 6.87
N ALA A 120 -1.04 -14.24 6.93
CA ALA A 120 -1.18 -12.99 7.68
C ALA A 120 -2.29 -12.12 7.08
N ALA A 121 -2.32 -11.95 5.76
CA ALA A 121 -3.37 -11.21 5.07
C ALA A 121 -4.75 -11.87 5.22
N CYS A 122 -4.82 -13.20 5.23
CA CYS A 122 -6.08 -13.89 5.50
C CYS A 122 -6.53 -13.76 6.97
N CYS A 123 -5.62 -13.74 7.95
CA CYS A 123 -5.98 -13.44 9.34
C CYS A 123 -6.62 -12.05 9.44
N GLU A 124 -6.01 -11.03 8.83
CA GLU A 124 -6.58 -9.66 8.81
C GLU A 124 -8.00 -9.62 8.24
N LEU A 125 -8.24 -10.36 7.15
CA LEU A 125 -9.57 -10.45 6.55
C LEU A 125 -10.59 -11.07 7.52
N VAL A 126 -10.22 -12.14 8.24
CA VAL A 126 -11.09 -12.82 9.22
C VAL A 126 -11.36 -11.93 10.43
N ASP A 127 -10.33 -11.28 10.96
CA ASP A 127 -10.44 -10.41 12.13
C ASP A 127 -11.39 -9.24 11.83
N ARG A 128 -11.34 -8.71 10.61
CA ARG A 128 -12.28 -7.67 10.15
C ARG A 128 -13.70 -8.18 9.96
N LEU A 129 -13.88 -9.34 9.34
CA LEU A 129 -15.21 -9.95 9.14
C LEU A 129 -15.89 -10.31 10.47
N SER A 130 -15.11 -10.64 11.49
CA SER A 130 -15.61 -10.98 12.83
C SER A 130 -15.89 -9.76 13.73
N GLY A 131 -15.58 -8.54 13.27
CA GLY A 131 -15.77 -7.31 14.06
C GLY A 131 -14.83 -7.20 15.26
N GLN A 132 -13.78 -8.02 15.33
CA GLN A 132 -12.84 -8.07 16.47
C GLN A 132 -11.78 -6.95 16.44
N VAL A 133 -11.76 -6.14 15.39
CA VAL A 133 -10.80 -5.03 15.23
C VAL A 133 -11.53 -3.69 15.46
N GLU A 134 -11.18 -2.97 16.53
CA GLU A 134 -11.58 -1.58 16.67
C GLU A 134 -11.10 -0.75 15.48
N VAL A 135 -11.98 0.08 14.93
CA VAL A 135 -11.76 0.96 13.77
C VAL A 135 -10.49 1.84 13.94
N ASN A 136 -10.02 2.07 15.17
CA ASN A 136 -8.78 2.81 15.46
C ASN A 136 -7.46 2.08 15.14
N GLN A 137 -7.49 0.78 14.84
CA GLN A 137 -6.35 0.03 14.29
C GLN A 137 -6.46 -0.16 12.77
N LEU A 138 -7.23 0.67 12.08
CA LEU A 138 -6.98 0.91 10.66
C LEU A 138 -5.55 1.44 10.54
N GLN A 139 -4.59 0.55 10.23
CA GLN A 139 -3.49 0.94 9.37
C GLN A 139 -4.18 1.46 8.10
N LEU A 140 -4.47 2.77 8.07
CA LEU A 140 -4.62 3.50 6.82
C LEU A 140 -3.50 2.97 5.94
N HIS A 141 -3.85 2.37 4.81
CA HIS A 141 -2.89 1.67 3.99
C HIS A 141 -1.83 2.68 3.57
N ASP A 142 -0.72 2.70 4.30
CA ASP A 142 0.33 3.65 4.12
C ASP A 142 0.91 3.34 2.76
N ASN A 143 0.64 4.22 1.78
CA ASN A 143 1.18 4.02 0.46
C ASN A 143 2.69 4.31 0.47
N GLN A 144 3.28 4.74 1.59
CA GLN A 144 4.69 5.10 1.68
C GLN A 144 5.52 3.96 2.28
N VAL A 145 6.74 3.84 1.79
CA VAL A 145 7.75 2.94 2.34
C VAL A 145 8.95 3.78 2.74
N LEU A 146 9.40 3.60 3.98
CA LEU A 146 10.69 4.10 4.44
C LEU A 146 11.50 2.92 5.01
N ARG A 147 12.60 2.55 4.37
CA ARG A 147 13.53 1.52 4.88
C ARG A 147 14.92 2.10 5.05
N THR A 148 15.67 1.55 6.00
CA THR A 148 17.05 1.98 6.24
C THR A 148 17.98 0.78 6.35
N TRP A 149 19.18 0.89 5.78
CA TRP A 149 20.25 -0.09 5.94
C TRP A 149 21.50 0.61 6.47
N PRO A 150 22.07 0.13 7.59
CA PRO A 150 23.44 0.48 7.93
C PRO A 150 24.36 -0.14 6.88
N ILE A 151 25.29 0.65 6.37
CA ILE A 151 26.26 0.20 5.37
C ILE A 151 27.62 0.83 5.66
N ASP A 152 28.67 0.23 5.13
CA ASP A 152 30.01 0.77 5.29
C ASP A 152 30.17 2.08 4.50
N PRO A 153 30.82 3.10 5.08
CA PRO A 153 31.13 4.33 4.37
C PRO A 153 32.13 4.06 3.24
N VAL A 154 31.88 4.66 2.08
CA VAL A 154 32.73 4.55 0.88
C VAL A 154 33.60 5.81 0.69
N GLY A 155 33.20 6.92 1.30
CA GLY A 155 33.83 8.22 1.22
C GLY A 155 34.53 8.64 2.51
N ALA A 156 34.27 9.88 2.93
CA ALA A 156 35.01 10.57 3.99
C ALA A 156 34.36 10.43 5.37
N GLY A 157 33.12 9.95 5.46
CA GLY A 157 32.44 9.75 6.74
C GLY A 157 32.90 8.49 7.49
N LYS A 158 32.58 8.44 8.78
CA LYS A 158 32.80 7.26 9.64
C LYS A 158 31.57 6.36 9.74
N HIS A 159 30.40 6.92 9.44
CA HIS A 159 29.12 6.23 9.46
C HIS A 159 28.41 6.49 8.15
N ALA A 160 27.78 5.46 7.59
CA ALA A 160 26.92 5.60 6.43
C ALA A 160 25.56 4.93 6.66
N LEU A 161 24.55 5.51 6.02
CA LEU A 161 23.18 5.02 6.05
C LEU A 161 22.60 5.09 4.64
N LEU A 162 21.96 4.02 4.22
CA LEU A 162 21.13 4.01 3.04
C LEU A 162 19.66 4.07 3.43
N ILE A 163 18.91 4.92 2.76
CA ILE A 163 17.49 5.16 3.00
C ILE A 163 16.75 4.87 1.69
N GLU A 164 15.74 4.00 1.72
CA GLU A 164 14.79 3.82 0.61
C GLU A 164 13.51 4.58 0.94
N VAL A 165 13.04 5.37 -0.02
CA VAL A 165 11.70 5.95 -0.05
C VAL A 165 10.95 5.37 -1.25
N GLY A 166 9.91 4.61 -0.96
CA GLY A 166 9.14 3.87 -1.95
C GLY A 166 7.65 4.03 -1.76
N VAL A 167 6.88 3.29 -2.56
CA VAL A 167 5.43 3.16 -2.38
C VAL A 167 5.00 1.70 -2.32
N LEU A 168 3.94 1.40 -1.58
CA LEU A 168 3.42 0.04 -1.46
C LEU A 168 2.46 -0.34 -2.58
N MET A 169 1.63 0.60 -3.05
CA MET A 169 0.46 0.27 -3.88
C MET A 169 0.33 1.16 -5.12
N GLN A 170 0.27 2.47 -4.92
CA GLN A 170 0.01 3.44 -5.96
C GLN A 170 1.29 4.16 -6.31
N ARG A 171 1.52 4.28 -7.62
CA ARG A 171 2.59 5.10 -8.13
C ARG A 171 2.43 6.55 -7.67
N SER A 172 3.56 7.22 -7.47
CA SER A 172 3.62 8.62 -7.09
C SER A 172 4.28 9.42 -8.21
N GLN A 173 3.63 10.49 -8.65
CA GLN A 173 4.10 11.36 -9.74
C GLN A 173 5.09 12.42 -9.23
N GLY A 174 6.18 11.92 -8.66
CA GLY A 174 7.18 12.72 -7.98
C GLY A 174 7.18 12.48 -6.48
N LEU A 175 8.07 13.14 -5.77
CA LEU A 175 8.19 13.00 -4.33
C LEU A 175 8.66 14.31 -3.71
N TYR A 176 8.13 14.63 -2.54
CA TYR A 176 8.70 15.60 -1.63
C TYR A 176 9.19 14.87 -0.37
N ILE A 177 10.48 14.98 -0.08
CA ILE A 177 11.16 14.37 1.05
C ILE A 177 11.73 15.48 1.93
N ASP A 178 11.40 15.47 3.20
CA ASP A 178 12.02 16.30 4.24
C ASP A 178 12.38 15.39 5.43
N MET A 179 13.68 15.22 5.65
CA MET A 179 14.23 14.35 6.68
C MET A 179 15.21 15.12 7.57
N ASP A 180 15.12 14.87 8.87
CA ASP A 180 16.19 15.17 9.82
C ASP A 180 17.02 13.89 10.01
N LEU A 181 18.31 13.97 9.69
CA LEU A 181 19.26 12.85 9.73
C LEU A 181 20.01 12.78 11.06
N GLY A 182 19.74 13.71 11.99
CA GLY A 182 20.25 13.71 13.35
C GLY A 182 21.75 14.03 13.49
N ALA A 183 22.48 14.22 12.40
CA ALA A 183 23.92 14.45 12.39
C ALA A 183 24.36 15.37 11.23
N GLN A 184 25.55 15.96 11.38
CA GLN A 184 26.23 16.71 10.33
C GLN A 184 26.77 15.73 9.26
N TYR A 185 26.01 15.54 8.18
CA TYR A 185 26.45 14.70 7.07
C TYR A 185 27.47 15.42 6.18
N VAL A 186 28.44 14.65 5.69
CA VAL A 186 29.56 15.12 4.87
C VAL A 186 29.41 14.72 3.40
N HIS A 187 28.62 13.67 3.14
CA HIS A 187 28.40 13.17 1.79
C HIS A 187 26.96 12.69 1.62
N THR A 188 26.38 12.93 0.44
CA THR A 188 25.08 12.39 0.05
C THR A 188 25.10 11.98 -1.41
N LYS A 189 24.38 10.91 -1.73
CA LYS A 189 24.19 10.44 -3.09
C LYS A 189 22.81 9.83 -3.23
N ASP A 190 22.10 10.13 -4.30
CA ASP A 190 20.75 9.62 -4.53
C ASP A 190 20.56 9.01 -5.92
N TRP A 191 19.66 8.03 -6.02
CA TRP A 191 19.33 7.34 -7.26
C TRP A 191 17.95 6.68 -7.20
N PHE A 192 17.50 6.17 -8.35
CA PHE A 192 16.37 5.24 -8.41
C PHE A 192 16.87 3.83 -8.67
N GLY A 193 16.24 2.86 -8.02
CA GLY A 193 16.53 1.45 -8.21
C GLY A 193 15.29 0.58 -8.00
N PRO A 194 15.40 -0.73 -8.25
CA PRO A 194 14.32 -1.66 -7.92
C PRO A 194 14.01 -1.60 -6.42
N SER A 195 12.74 -1.70 -6.04
CA SER A 195 12.35 -1.69 -4.62
C SER A 195 12.98 -2.84 -3.84
N ASN A 196 13.37 -2.57 -2.59
CA ASN A 196 14.03 -3.51 -1.69
C ASN A 196 15.32 -4.16 -2.26
N LYS A 197 16.02 -3.44 -3.16
CA LYS A 197 17.30 -3.85 -3.75
C LYS A 197 18.27 -2.66 -3.70
N PRO A 198 18.99 -2.47 -2.57
CA PRO A 198 19.81 -1.28 -2.30
C PRO A 198 21.05 -1.09 -3.19
N ALA A 199 21.13 -1.77 -4.34
CA ALA A 199 22.25 -1.67 -5.25
C ALA A 199 22.19 -0.38 -6.07
N MET A 200 23.30 0.34 -6.11
CA MET A 200 23.45 1.48 -7.01
C MET A 200 23.49 0.98 -8.47
N PRO A 201 22.65 1.52 -9.37
CA PRO A 201 22.67 1.12 -10.77
C PRO A 201 23.91 1.68 -11.48
N SER A 202 24.34 1.01 -12.55
CA SER A 202 25.43 1.48 -13.42
C SER A 202 25.06 2.76 -14.20
N ARG A 203 23.76 3.04 -14.35
CA ARG A 203 23.22 4.25 -14.96
C ARG A 203 22.15 4.86 -14.06
N THR A 204 22.30 6.14 -13.76
CA THR A 204 21.30 6.92 -13.01
C THR A 204 20.28 7.52 -13.94
N ILE A 205 19.01 7.49 -13.53
CA ILE A 205 17.93 8.17 -14.25
C ILE A 205 17.92 9.64 -13.81
N PRO A 206 17.90 10.61 -14.74
CA PRO A 206 17.85 12.03 -14.39
C PRO A 206 16.52 12.39 -13.73
N PHE A 207 16.56 13.35 -12.82
CA PHE A 207 15.36 13.87 -12.14
C PHE A 207 14.80 15.07 -12.91
N MET A 208 13.48 15.13 -13.10
CA MET A 208 12.80 16.29 -13.69
C MET A 208 12.22 17.21 -12.61
N ASN A 209 12.21 18.52 -12.88
CA ASN A 209 11.75 19.57 -11.96
C ASN A 209 12.29 19.39 -10.53
N SER A 210 13.57 19.06 -10.43
CA SER A 210 14.18 18.63 -9.18
C SER A 210 14.79 19.82 -8.42
N ALA A 211 14.57 19.84 -7.10
CA ALA A 211 15.29 20.70 -6.17
C ALA A 211 15.88 19.85 -5.04
N VAL A 212 17.08 20.19 -4.59
CA VAL A 212 17.70 19.59 -3.40
C VAL A 212 18.22 20.69 -2.50
N ARG A 213 17.88 20.61 -1.22
CA ARG A 213 18.46 21.47 -0.18
C ARG A 213 19.22 20.59 0.80
N ARG A 214 20.54 20.79 0.83
CA ARG A 214 21.46 20.09 1.73
C ARG A 214 21.87 21.03 2.87
N GLN A 215 21.17 20.94 4.01
CA GLN A 215 21.48 21.77 5.18
C GLN A 215 21.51 20.86 6.41
N PRO A 216 22.64 20.21 6.72
CA PRO A 216 22.71 19.28 7.83
C PRO A 216 22.22 19.91 9.16
N PRO A 217 21.46 19.15 9.98
CA PRO A 217 21.15 17.73 9.82
C PRO A 217 20.00 17.42 8.85
N TYR A 218 19.43 18.44 8.21
CA TYR A 218 18.28 18.31 7.33
C TYR A 218 18.67 17.99 5.88
N TYR A 219 17.88 17.12 5.27
CA TYR A 219 17.93 16.81 3.85
C TYR A 219 16.54 16.99 3.25
N VAL A 220 16.45 17.84 2.22
CA VAL A 220 15.19 18.05 1.48
C VAL A 220 15.40 17.77 0.01
N ARG A 221 14.50 16.98 -0.57
CA ARG A 221 14.49 16.62 -1.99
C ARG A 221 13.08 16.74 -2.54
N ARG A 222 12.95 17.39 -3.69
CA ARG A 222 11.71 17.43 -4.46
C ARG A 222 12.00 17.10 -5.91
N PHE A 223 11.14 16.33 -6.57
CA PHE A 223 11.16 16.11 -8.02
C PHE A 223 9.78 15.70 -8.50
N SER A 224 9.49 15.87 -9.79
CA SER A 224 8.25 15.37 -10.42
C SER A 224 8.43 14.03 -11.14
N GLU A 225 9.65 13.73 -11.58
CA GLU A 225 9.99 12.45 -12.20
C GLU A 225 11.42 12.03 -11.83
N PRO A 226 11.76 10.73 -11.89
CA PRO A 226 10.91 9.56 -12.17
C PRO A 226 9.76 9.31 -11.20
N GLU A 227 8.71 8.62 -11.65
CA GLU A 227 7.64 8.13 -10.77
C GLU A 227 8.20 7.10 -9.78
N ILE A 228 7.70 7.10 -8.55
CA ILE A 228 7.94 6.01 -7.60
C ILE A 228 6.82 4.99 -7.77
N THR A 229 7.17 3.73 -7.90
CA THR A 229 6.23 2.63 -8.14
C THR A 229 6.51 1.49 -7.15
N PRO A 230 5.60 0.52 -7.00
CA PRO A 230 5.85 -0.64 -6.13
C PRO A 230 7.15 -1.38 -6.46
N ASP A 231 7.58 -1.36 -7.73
CA ASP A 231 8.79 -1.97 -8.24
C ASP A 231 10.00 -1.02 -8.35
N ARG A 232 9.82 0.30 -8.16
CA ARG A 232 10.89 1.31 -8.27
C ARG A 232 10.84 2.33 -7.13
N SER A 233 11.93 2.40 -6.38
CA SER A 233 12.05 3.29 -5.23
C SER A 233 13.19 4.30 -5.39
N TYR A 234 13.08 5.40 -4.65
CA TYR A 234 14.13 6.39 -4.47
C TYR A 234 15.08 5.93 -3.36
N TYR A 235 16.38 6.07 -3.57
CA TYR A 235 17.40 5.73 -2.60
C TYR A 235 18.24 6.97 -2.28
N LEU A 236 18.53 7.18 -1.00
CA LEU A 236 19.45 8.19 -0.50
C LEU A 236 20.53 7.53 0.37
N TYR A 237 21.75 7.61 -0.10
CA TYR A 237 22.97 7.31 0.63
C TYR A 237 23.46 8.57 1.35
N VAL A 238 23.80 8.45 2.63
CA VAL A 238 24.32 9.54 3.46
C VAL A 238 25.52 9.05 4.24
N GLU A 239 26.57 9.87 4.33
CA GLU A 239 27.69 9.66 5.26
C GLU A 239 27.81 10.82 6.26
N ALA A 240 28.22 10.50 7.49
CA ALA A 240 28.52 11.47 8.53
C ALA A 240 29.70 11.02 9.39
N ASN A 241 30.27 11.96 10.16
CA ASN A 241 31.29 11.66 11.17
C ASN A 241 30.69 11.19 12.50
N GLU A 242 29.39 11.39 12.68
CA GLU A 242 28.59 10.98 13.83
C GLU A 242 27.50 9.99 13.38
N PRO A 243 26.97 9.14 14.27
CA PRO A 243 25.91 8.20 13.92
C PRO A 243 24.65 8.90 13.39
N LEU A 244 24.16 8.44 12.24
CA LEU A 244 22.95 8.95 11.59
C LEU A 244 21.68 8.39 12.25
N ARG A 245 20.63 9.22 12.34
CA ARG A 245 19.30 8.82 12.82
C ARG A 245 18.23 9.47 11.96
N VAL A 246 17.43 8.66 11.27
CA VAL A 246 16.38 9.18 10.39
C VAL A 246 15.14 9.51 11.20
N LYS A 247 14.75 10.79 11.17
CA LYS A 247 13.47 11.29 11.63
C LYS A 247 12.76 11.92 10.44
N PRO A 248 11.83 11.20 9.78
CA PRO A 248 11.07 11.79 8.69
C PRO A 248 10.21 12.94 9.23
N ARG A 249 10.28 14.10 8.58
CA ARG A 249 9.45 15.27 8.90
C ARG A 249 8.27 15.37 7.96
N LEU A 250 8.46 15.05 6.68
CA LEU A 250 7.40 14.96 5.68
C LEU A 250 7.86 14.10 4.51
N VAL A 251 7.06 13.10 4.14
CA VAL A 251 7.16 12.39 2.88
C VAL A 251 5.78 12.49 2.23
N ALA A 252 5.70 13.05 1.02
CA ALA A 252 4.42 13.30 0.37
C ALA A 252 4.55 13.19 -1.16
N ASP A 253 3.47 12.73 -1.79
CA ASP A 253 3.25 12.86 -3.22
C ASP A 253 3.09 14.35 -3.57
N VAL A 254 3.75 14.80 -4.63
CA VAL A 254 3.68 16.21 -5.07
C VAL A 254 2.28 16.60 -5.56
N ASN A 255 1.47 15.62 -5.97
CA ASN A 255 0.12 15.82 -6.50
C ASN A 255 -1.00 15.56 -5.48
N GLU A 256 -0.69 15.02 -4.30
CA GLU A 256 -1.69 14.95 -3.21
C GLU A 256 -1.67 16.27 -2.42
N PRO A 257 -2.82 16.96 -2.24
CA PRO A 257 -2.87 18.16 -1.41
C PRO A 257 -2.41 17.80 0.00
N LEU A 258 -1.60 18.66 0.62
CA LEU A 258 -1.12 18.57 2.02
C LEU A 258 -2.29 18.57 3.02
N ARG A 259 -3.10 17.52 3.00
CA ARG A 259 -4.11 17.20 3.98
C ARG A 259 -3.62 15.92 4.63
N VAL A 260 -3.25 16.05 5.90
CA VAL A 260 -2.82 15.01 6.86
C VAL A 260 -1.40 15.28 7.36
N LYS A 261 -1.30 15.40 8.68
CA LYS A 261 -0.03 15.48 9.43
C LYS A 261 0.86 14.28 9.04
N PRO A 262 2.19 14.45 8.99
CA PRO A 262 3.09 13.33 8.73
C PRO A 262 2.83 12.24 9.77
N ARG A 263 2.32 11.09 9.33
CA ARG A 263 2.25 9.87 10.12
C ARG A 263 3.10 8.86 9.39
N LEU A 264 4.24 8.52 9.98
CA LEU A 264 5.00 7.33 9.60
C LEU A 264 5.33 6.62 10.90
N VAL A 265 4.85 5.38 10.99
CA VAL A 265 5.26 4.41 12.00
C VAL A 265 6.63 3.93 11.57
N ALA A 266 7.66 4.32 12.31
CA ALA A 266 8.96 3.67 12.20
C ALA A 266 8.78 2.23 12.72
N ASP A 267 8.94 1.23 11.84
CA ASP A 267 9.21 -0.12 12.31
C ASP A 267 10.68 -0.14 12.76
N VAL A 268 10.88 -0.01 14.07
CA VAL A 268 12.18 -0.12 14.72
C VAL A 268 12.28 -1.54 15.26
N ASN A 269 12.68 -2.51 14.41
CA ASN A 269 13.18 -3.83 14.81
C ASN A 269 14.00 -4.41 13.62
N GLY A 270 15.23 -4.90 13.75
CA GLY A 270 16.09 -5.02 14.91
C GLY A 270 17.52 -5.39 14.49
N LEU A 271 18.48 -4.91 15.27
CA LEU A 271 19.82 -5.48 15.40
C LEU A 271 20.19 -5.33 16.88
N GLN A 272 19.88 -6.37 17.66
CA GLN A 272 20.69 -6.72 18.80
C GLN A 272 21.81 -7.62 18.25
N ILE A 273 23.03 -7.08 18.15
CA ILE A 273 24.28 -7.67 18.64
C ILE A 273 25.15 -6.50 19.10
#